data_AF-A0A3B5KZP5-F1
#
_entry.id   AF-A0A3B5KZP5-F1
#
_cell.length_a   1.000
_cell.length_b   1.000
_cell.length_c   1.000
_cell.angle_alpha   90.00
_cell.angle_beta   90.00
_cell.angle_gamma   90.00
#
_symmetry.space_group_name_H-M   'P 1'
#
loop_
_entity.id
_entity.type
_entity.pdbx_description
1 polymer ?
#
loop_
_entity_poly.entity_id
_entity_poly.type
_entity_poly.pdbx_seq_one_letter_code
_entity_poly.pdbx_strand_id
1 'polypeptide(L)'
;MVNDRWGIMNTSSELEDGTRHKNQRMSCSYLLCTILLFVAVLLAVTVTGTILFMNHYQAPPMSDGLPHISTNQDEANALVTVERGDGSRINIFIDPNCPDYNSNFMRLEGVQTSLLHSLTDHDSDLKSVKGQDRALLVSLAEEVAKLSAHAGQLKMDYESLRRGQSSLGQDLNTLQTEQGRLIQLLSDSQINMVKVVNSVSDALNAMQKENVGLKARVKADLQRAPVRGARLKGCSNSRPRDCGDLYASGQREDGIYSVFPVHHPTGFQVYCDMTTDRGGWTVIQRREDGSVNFFRGWESYREGFGKITGEHWL
;
A
#
# COMPACT_ATOMS: atom_id res chain seq x y z
N MET A 1 -33.56 -58.78 34.66
CA MET A 1 -32.62 -57.65 34.48
C MET A 1 -33.45 -56.43 34.13
N VAL A 2 -33.60 -55.35 34.90
CA VAL A 2 -33.07 -54.86 36.19
C VAL A 2 -34.11 -53.83 36.65
N ASN A 3 -34.95 -54.20 37.62
CA ASN A 3 -34.99 -53.77 39.04
C ASN A 3 -35.52 -52.36 39.37
N ASP A 4 -36.52 -52.41 40.25
CA ASP A 4 -36.85 -51.52 41.38
C ASP A 4 -37.48 -50.15 41.14
N ARG A 5 -38.79 -50.13 41.37
CA ARG A 5 -39.55 -48.94 41.74
C ARG A 5 -40.41 -49.31 42.96
N TRP A 6 -40.21 -48.62 44.08
CA TRP A 6 -41.22 -48.11 45.02
C TRP A 6 -40.73 -48.02 46.48
N GLY A 7 -41.07 -46.89 47.11
CA GLY A 7 -40.98 -46.63 48.55
C GLY A 7 -39.89 -45.58 48.87
N ILE A 8 -40.12 -44.49 49.59
CA ILE A 8 -41.14 -44.22 50.60
C ILE A 8 -41.42 -42.71 50.69
N MET A 9 -42.64 -42.46 51.14
CA MET A 9 -43.35 -41.21 51.43
C MET A 9 -42.60 -40.08 52.13
N ASN A 10 -43.17 -38.91 51.81
CA ASN A 10 -43.08 -37.56 52.35
C ASN A 10 -43.47 -37.44 53.85
N THR A 11 -43.22 -36.23 54.39
CA THR A 11 -43.77 -35.57 55.62
C THR A 11 -43.09 -35.95 56.95
N SER A 12 -42.67 -35.04 57.85
CA SER A 12 -42.97 -33.62 58.11
C SER A 12 -41.85 -32.99 58.97
N SER A 13 -41.57 -31.70 58.81
CA SER A 13 -41.73 -30.70 59.88
C SER A 13 -41.33 -29.28 59.42
N GLU A 14 -42.30 -28.38 59.56
CA GLU A 14 -42.24 -26.92 59.39
C GLU A 14 -41.24 -26.26 60.35
N LEU A 15 -40.62 -25.13 59.95
CA LEU A 15 -40.93 -23.80 60.53
C LEU A 15 -40.13 -22.66 59.85
N GLU A 16 -40.91 -21.76 59.26
CA GLU A 16 -40.81 -20.30 59.15
C GLU A 16 -39.51 -19.47 59.21
N ASP A 17 -39.53 -18.49 58.30
CA ASP A 17 -39.16 -17.07 58.42
C ASP A 17 -37.73 -16.60 58.05
N GLY A 18 -37.69 -15.55 57.22
CA GLY A 18 -36.49 -14.76 56.97
C GLY A 18 -36.25 -14.33 55.53
N THR A 19 -37.19 -13.60 54.91
CA THR A 19 -36.87 -12.75 53.75
C THR A 19 -35.82 -11.70 54.14
N ARG A 20 -34.54 -11.93 53.81
CA ARG A 20 -33.50 -10.89 53.85
C ARG A 20 -32.60 -10.97 52.63
N HIS A 21 -32.70 -9.91 51.81
CA HIS A 21 -31.76 -9.47 50.78
C HIS A 21 -30.34 -10.06 50.93
N LYS A 22 -29.96 -11.01 50.08
CA LYS A 22 -28.55 -11.25 49.78
C LYS A 22 -28.13 -10.28 48.68
N ASN A 23 -27.80 -9.08 49.12
CA ASN A 23 -27.00 -8.14 48.35
C ASN A 23 -25.73 -8.87 47.90
N GLN A 24 -25.51 -8.88 46.59
CA GLN A 24 -24.47 -9.63 45.91
C GLN A 24 -23.10 -9.14 46.41
N ARG A 25 -22.48 -9.87 47.35
CA ARG A 25 -21.05 -9.73 47.64
C ARG A 25 -20.30 -10.22 46.42
N MET A 26 -20.17 -9.35 45.40
CA MET A 26 -19.16 -9.49 44.36
C MET A 26 -17.83 -9.59 45.09
N SER A 27 -17.31 -10.81 45.10
CA SER A 27 -16.20 -11.24 45.93
C SER A 27 -15.07 -10.23 45.82
N CYS A 28 -14.50 -9.82 46.95
CA CYS A 28 -13.28 -9.02 47.01
C CYS A 28 -12.19 -9.58 46.06
N SER A 29 -12.21 -10.90 45.83
CA SER A 29 -11.39 -11.60 44.86
C SER A 29 -11.64 -11.21 43.39
N TYR A 30 -12.89 -10.97 42.97
CA TYR A 30 -13.20 -10.52 41.60
C TYR A 30 -12.71 -9.10 41.36
N LEU A 31 -12.91 -8.20 42.33
CA LEU A 31 -12.39 -6.83 42.25
C LEU A 31 -10.85 -6.83 42.21
N LEU A 32 -10.19 -7.60 43.09
CA LEU A 32 -8.74 -7.79 43.05
C LEU A 32 -8.27 -8.35 41.70
N CYS A 33 -8.97 -9.34 41.16
CA CYS A 33 -8.63 -9.93 39.87
C CYS A 33 -8.76 -8.91 38.72
N THR A 34 -9.85 -8.13 38.70
CA THR A 34 -10.02 -7.07 37.69
C THR A 34 -8.94 -6.00 37.79
N ILE A 35 -8.58 -5.55 39.01
CA ILE A 35 -7.52 -4.57 39.22
C ILE A 35 -6.16 -5.13 38.75
N LEU A 36 -5.84 -6.38 39.09
CA LEU A 36 -4.59 -7.01 38.66
C LEU A 36 -4.52 -7.16 37.13
N LEU A 37 -5.64 -7.50 36.47
CA LEU A 37 -5.71 -7.54 35.01
C LEU A 37 -5.50 -6.16 34.39
N PHE A 38 -6.12 -5.11 34.94
CA PHE A 38 -5.91 -3.74 34.47
C PHE A 38 -4.45 -3.30 34.63
N VAL A 39 -3.82 -3.60 35.77
CA VAL A 39 -2.39 -3.30 35.98
C VAL A 39 -1.52 -4.07 34.99
N ALA A 40 -1.80 -5.35 34.74
CA ALA A 40 -1.06 -6.15 33.78
C ALA A 40 -1.18 -5.60 32.34
N VAL A 41 -2.38 -5.19 31.93
CA VAL A 41 -2.61 -4.58 30.61
C VAL A 41 -1.89 -3.24 30.49
N LEU A 42 -1.96 -2.39 31.53
CA LEU A 42 -1.24 -1.12 31.53
C LEU A 42 0.27 -1.32 31.41
N LEU A 43 0.84 -2.28 32.14
CA LEU A 43 2.27 -2.62 32.03
C LEU A 43 2.62 -3.15 30.64
N ALA A 44 1.78 -3.98 30.03
CA ALA A 44 2.01 -4.47 28.67
C ALA A 44 1.98 -3.32 27.65
N VAL A 45 1.03 -2.39 27.78
CA VAL A 45 0.93 -1.21 26.91
C VAL A 45 2.12 -0.27 27.11
N THR A 46 2.55 -0.03 28.36
CA THR A 46 3.73 0.83 28.60
C THR A 46 5.00 0.18 28.09
N VAL A 47 5.21 -1.13 28.29
CA VAL A 47 6.38 -1.85 27.74
C VAL A 47 6.35 -1.86 26.21
N THR A 48 5.19 -2.12 25.60
CA THR A 48 5.09 -2.08 24.13
C THR A 48 5.30 -0.66 23.61
N GLY A 49 4.77 0.35 24.30
CA GLY A 49 4.96 1.76 24.00
C GLY A 49 6.42 2.19 24.14
N THR A 50 7.13 1.75 25.18
CA THR A 50 8.56 2.04 25.34
C THR A 50 9.41 1.30 24.32
N ILE A 51 9.08 0.05 23.96
CA ILE A 51 9.76 -0.67 22.88
C ILE A 51 9.54 0.04 21.55
N LEU A 52 8.31 0.44 21.22
CA LEU A 52 8.01 1.22 20.02
C LEU A 52 8.72 2.57 20.01
N PHE A 53 8.74 3.26 21.15
CA PHE A 53 9.43 4.53 21.31
C PHE A 53 10.94 4.38 21.14
N MET A 54 11.56 3.38 21.78
CA MET A 54 12.99 3.09 21.61
C MET A 54 13.33 2.66 20.18
N ASN A 55 12.44 1.91 19.51
CA ASN A 55 12.56 1.56 18.10
C ASN A 55 12.41 2.79 17.18
N HIS A 56 11.59 3.78 17.58
CA HIS A 56 11.47 5.04 16.86
C HIS A 56 12.67 5.98 17.09
N TYR A 57 13.35 5.89 18.24
CA TYR A 57 14.60 6.63 18.50
C TYR A 57 15.82 6.07 17.74
N GLN A 58 15.71 4.87 17.20
CA GLN A 58 16.71 4.31 16.28
C GLN A 58 16.52 4.78 14.82
N ALA A 59 15.44 5.50 14.52
CA ALA A 59 15.38 6.35 13.34
C ALA A 59 15.91 7.74 13.72
N PRO A 60 17.02 8.22 13.13
CA PRO A 60 17.45 9.60 13.29
C PRO A 60 16.29 10.55 12.90
N PRO A 61 16.22 11.76 13.49
CA PRO A 61 15.24 12.74 13.08
C PRO A 61 15.33 12.92 11.57
N MET A 62 14.20 12.74 10.90
CA MET A 62 14.02 12.87 9.46
C MET A 62 14.14 14.36 9.06
N SER A 63 15.32 14.94 9.26
CA SER A 63 15.86 15.95 8.37
C SER A 63 16.85 15.19 7.52
N ASP A 64 16.47 14.98 6.28
CA ASP A 64 17.32 15.05 5.10
C ASP A 64 16.85 14.05 4.05
N GLY A 65 16.83 14.54 2.82
CA GLY A 65 16.16 13.92 1.69
C GLY A 65 16.55 12.47 1.44
N LEU A 66 15.65 11.80 0.71
CA LEU A 66 15.89 10.51 0.09
C LEU A 66 17.31 10.48 -0.54
N PRO A 67 18.13 9.45 -0.29
CA PRO A 67 19.51 9.41 -0.78
C PRO A 67 19.53 9.63 -2.29
N HIS A 68 20.21 10.69 -2.72
CA HIS A 68 20.30 11.08 -4.11
C HIS A 68 21.53 10.40 -4.71
N ILE A 69 21.30 9.30 -5.41
CA ILE A 69 22.33 8.58 -6.16
C ILE A 69 22.47 9.32 -7.50
N SER A 70 23.60 10.01 -7.70
CA SER A 70 23.89 10.73 -8.93
C SER A 70 25.13 10.13 -9.60
N THR A 71 25.03 9.87 -10.90
CA THR A 71 26.21 9.63 -11.75
C THR A 71 26.78 11.00 -12.12
N ASN A 72 27.67 11.55 -11.30
CA ASN A 72 28.20 12.89 -11.53
C ASN A 72 29.33 12.86 -12.57
N GLN A 73 29.22 13.65 -13.64
CA GLN A 73 30.25 13.79 -14.69
C GLN A 73 31.28 14.91 -14.40
N ASP A 74 31.06 15.72 -13.35
CA ASP A 74 31.79 16.98 -13.15
C ASP A 74 32.91 16.94 -12.08
N GLU A 75 33.12 15.83 -11.38
CA GLU A 75 34.24 15.70 -10.43
C GLU A 75 35.12 14.48 -10.74
N ALA A 76 36.34 14.78 -11.17
CA ALA A 76 37.51 13.91 -11.30
C ALA A 76 37.28 12.40 -11.06
N ASN A 77 36.85 11.67 -12.11
CA ASN A 77 36.94 10.21 -12.21
C ASN A 77 36.12 9.38 -11.20
N ALA A 78 35.16 9.95 -10.46
CA ALA A 78 34.23 9.17 -9.66
C ALA A 78 33.16 8.52 -10.56
N LEU A 79 32.96 7.21 -10.45
CA LEU A 79 31.97 6.47 -11.25
C LEU A 79 30.55 6.67 -10.73
N VAL A 80 30.42 6.74 -9.41
CA VAL A 80 29.15 6.94 -8.70
C VAL A 80 29.44 7.78 -7.45
N THR A 81 28.65 8.84 -7.26
CA THR A 81 28.64 9.62 -6.02
C THR A 81 27.34 9.36 -5.29
N VAL A 82 27.44 8.82 -4.08
CA VAL A 82 26.29 8.63 -3.19
C VAL A 82 26.31 9.75 -2.16
N GLU A 83 25.33 10.63 -2.23
CA GLU A 83 25.12 11.67 -1.23
C GLU A 83 24.11 11.18 -0.20
N ARG A 84 24.56 11.03 1.04
CA ARG A 84 23.72 10.66 2.18
C ARG A 84 23.00 11.91 2.69
N GLY A 85 21.82 11.71 3.29
CA GLY A 85 20.99 12.80 3.81
C GLY A 85 21.77 13.79 4.69
N ASP A 86 22.70 13.32 5.51
CA ASP A 86 23.55 14.14 6.38
C ASP A 86 24.59 15.03 5.67
N GLY A 87 24.52 15.15 4.33
CA GLY A 87 25.44 15.93 3.50
C GLY A 87 26.80 15.25 3.26
N SER A 88 27.00 14.02 3.75
CA SER A 88 28.22 13.27 3.50
C SER A 88 28.18 12.61 2.10
N ARG A 89 29.28 12.73 1.36
CA ARG A 89 29.42 12.20 -0.01
C ARG A 89 30.39 11.02 -0.03
N ILE A 90 29.93 9.90 -0.57
CA ILE A 90 30.77 8.72 -0.86
C ILE A 90 31.02 8.71 -2.37
N ASN A 91 32.28 8.94 -2.75
CA ASN A 91 32.72 8.84 -4.15
C ASN A 91 33.35 7.48 -4.38
N ILE A 92 32.80 6.71 -5.32
CA ILE A 92 33.34 5.42 -5.74
C ILE A 92 34.23 5.66 -6.96
N PHE A 93 35.54 5.43 -6.81
CA PHE A 93 36.51 5.50 -7.90
C PHE A 93 36.85 4.09 -8.36
N ILE A 94 37.07 3.90 -9.66
CA ILE A 94 37.74 2.70 -10.16
C ILE A 94 39.23 2.86 -9.84
N ASP A 95 39.82 1.86 -9.19
CA ASP A 95 41.26 1.83 -8.91
C ASP A 95 42.05 2.04 -10.22
N PRO A 96 42.89 3.08 -10.33
CA PRO A 96 43.70 3.33 -11.52
C PRO A 96 44.74 2.23 -11.78
N ASN A 97 45.00 1.32 -10.83
CA ASN A 97 45.81 0.12 -11.02
C ASN A 97 45.02 -1.09 -11.52
N CYS A 98 43.72 -0.97 -11.84
CA CYS A 98 43.01 -2.03 -12.55
C CYS A 98 43.71 -2.27 -13.90
N PRO A 99 44.36 -3.44 -14.11
CA PRO A 99 45.05 -3.71 -15.35
C PRO A 99 44.03 -3.72 -16.50
N ASP A 100 44.24 -2.85 -17.48
CA ASP A 100 43.43 -2.82 -18.70
C ASP A 100 43.71 -4.08 -19.54
N TYR A 101 42.94 -5.13 -19.28
CA TYR A 101 43.08 -6.43 -19.93
C TYR A 101 42.77 -6.39 -21.44
N ASN A 102 42.21 -5.30 -21.99
CA ASN A 102 42.00 -5.18 -23.44
C ASN A 102 43.31 -5.23 -24.22
N SER A 103 44.35 -4.57 -23.71
CA SER A 103 45.67 -4.54 -24.36
C SER A 103 46.34 -5.91 -24.36
N ASN A 104 46.19 -6.65 -23.26
CA ASN A 104 46.74 -8.00 -23.09
C ASN A 104 46.01 -9.02 -23.96
N PHE A 105 44.68 -8.88 -24.13
CA PHE A 105 43.89 -9.77 -24.96
C PHE A 105 44.19 -9.61 -26.45
N MET A 106 44.30 -8.37 -26.95
CA MET A 106 44.68 -8.10 -28.34
C MET A 106 46.11 -8.58 -28.64
N ARG A 107 47.02 -8.44 -27.67
CA ARG A 107 48.41 -8.92 -27.80
C ARG A 107 48.47 -10.45 -27.76
N LEU A 108 47.63 -11.10 -26.96
CA LEU A 108 47.49 -12.55 -26.93
C LEU A 108 46.87 -13.08 -28.25
N GLU A 109 45.90 -12.37 -28.83
CA GLU A 109 45.28 -12.70 -30.12
C GLU A 109 46.28 -12.58 -31.28
N GLY A 110 47.16 -11.56 -31.25
CA GLY A 110 48.27 -11.42 -32.19
C GLY A 110 49.34 -12.50 -32.06
N VAL A 111 49.67 -12.92 -30.83
CA VAL A 111 50.60 -14.03 -30.58
C VAL A 111 49.98 -15.37 -30.98
N GLN A 112 48.69 -15.59 -30.69
CA GLN A 112 47.95 -16.82 -31.03
C GLN A 112 47.84 -17.01 -32.54
N THR A 113 47.48 -15.96 -33.28
CA THR A 113 47.41 -15.99 -34.75
C THR A 113 48.78 -16.21 -35.39
N SER A 114 49.83 -15.59 -34.83
CA SER A 114 51.22 -15.80 -35.29
C SER A 114 51.72 -17.22 -35.00
N LEU A 115 51.36 -17.81 -33.85
CA LEU A 115 51.71 -19.18 -33.48
C LEU A 115 50.98 -20.21 -34.36
N LEU A 116 49.68 -20.01 -34.60
CA LEU A 116 48.89 -20.86 -35.49
C LEU A 116 49.44 -20.81 -36.92
N HIS A 117 49.79 -19.63 -37.41
CA HIS A 117 50.39 -19.50 -38.74
C HIS A 117 51.76 -20.19 -38.83
N SER A 118 52.62 -20.05 -37.81
CA SER A 118 53.94 -20.69 -37.76
C SER A 118 53.85 -22.22 -37.66
N LEU A 119 52.89 -22.75 -36.89
CA LEU A 119 52.63 -24.19 -36.79
C LEU A 119 52.04 -24.76 -38.09
N THR A 120 51.24 -23.98 -38.81
CA THR A 120 50.66 -24.38 -40.11
C THR A 120 51.72 -24.36 -41.22
N ASP A 121 52.66 -23.41 -41.18
CA ASP A 121 53.79 -23.31 -42.13
C ASP A 121 54.83 -24.44 -41.93
N HIS A 122 55.03 -24.89 -40.69
CA HIS A 122 55.96 -25.98 -40.37
C HIS A 122 55.37 -27.39 -40.59
N ASP A 123 54.07 -27.53 -40.92
CA ASP A 123 53.45 -28.82 -41.25
C ASP A 123 54.08 -29.47 -42.49
N SER A 124 54.58 -28.67 -43.45
CA SER A 124 55.32 -29.19 -44.62
C SER A 124 56.73 -29.69 -44.29
N ASP A 125 57.41 -29.12 -43.28
CA ASP A 125 58.76 -29.53 -42.85
C ASP A 125 58.75 -30.69 -41.83
N LEU A 126 57.62 -30.92 -41.15
CA LEU A 126 57.43 -31.98 -40.14
C LEU A 126 57.30 -33.39 -40.72
N LYS A 127 57.30 -33.56 -42.05
CA LYS A 127 57.34 -34.88 -42.71
C LYS A 127 58.64 -35.65 -42.49
N SER A 128 59.67 -35.00 -41.95
CA SER A 128 60.99 -35.59 -41.67
C SER A 128 61.15 -36.16 -40.23
N VAL A 129 60.28 -35.79 -39.29
CA VAL A 129 60.45 -36.14 -37.86
C VAL A 129 59.74 -37.45 -37.51
N LYS A 130 60.49 -38.42 -36.95
CA LYS A 130 59.98 -39.75 -36.60
C LYS A 130 59.15 -39.76 -35.31
N GLY A 131 57.90 -40.24 -35.44
CA GLY A 131 57.15 -40.95 -34.40
C GLY A 131 56.72 -40.14 -33.17
N GLN A 132 57.54 -40.15 -32.12
CA GLN A 132 57.16 -39.71 -30.78
C GLN A 132 56.92 -38.19 -30.70
N ASP A 133 57.79 -37.40 -31.32
CA ASP A 133 57.70 -35.93 -31.30
C ASP A 133 56.49 -35.43 -32.13
N ARG A 134 56.11 -36.17 -33.18
CA ARG A 134 54.95 -35.86 -34.00
C ARG A 134 53.64 -36.06 -33.24
N ALA A 135 53.54 -37.12 -32.42
CA ALA A 135 52.35 -37.36 -31.59
C ALA A 135 52.17 -36.29 -30.51
N LEU A 136 53.27 -35.84 -29.89
CA LEU A 136 53.24 -34.75 -28.90
C LEU A 136 52.82 -33.42 -29.53
N LEU A 137 53.32 -33.11 -30.73
CA LEU A 137 52.93 -31.89 -31.45
C LEU A 137 51.44 -31.88 -31.84
N VAL A 138 50.90 -33.03 -32.28
CA VAL A 138 49.47 -33.15 -32.59
C VAL A 138 48.62 -32.97 -31.33
N SER A 139 49.01 -33.57 -30.21
CA SER A 139 48.31 -33.40 -28.93
C SER A 139 48.36 -31.95 -28.42
N LEU A 140 49.50 -31.28 -28.60
CA LEU A 140 49.64 -29.85 -28.24
C LEU A 140 48.76 -28.97 -29.14
N ALA A 141 48.70 -29.24 -30.44
CA ALA A 141 47.85 -28.51 -31.37
C ALA A 141 46.35 -28.68 -31.04
N GLU A 142 45.93 -29.88 -30.62
CA GLU A 142 44.57 -30.16 -30.18
C GLU A 142 44.20 -29.34 -28.93
N GLU A 143 45.08 -29.29 -27.92
CA GLU A 143 44.80 -28.50 -26.72
C GLU A 143 44.85 -26.99 -26.95
N VAL A 144 45.70 -26.51 -27.87
CA VAL A 144 45.68 -25.11 -28.30
C VAL A 144 44.38 -24.77 -29.02
N ALA A 145 43.86 -25.68 -29.86
CA ALA A 145 42.57 -25.49 -30.53
C ALA A 145 41.41 -25.45 -29.53
N LYS A 146 41.42 -26.31 -28.50
CA LYS A 146 40.42 -26.31 -27.43
C LYS A 146 40.47 -25.04 -26.58
N LEU A 147 41.67 -24.58 -26.23
CA LEU A 147 41.86 -23.34 -25.49
C LEU A 147 41.39 -22.11 -26.30
N SER A 148 41.68 -22.11 -27.61
CA SER A 148 41.19 -21.11 -28.56
C SER A 148 39.67 -21.06 -28.62
N ALA A 149 39.01 -22.21 -28.65
CA ALA A 149 37.55 -22.29 -28.67
C ALA A 149 36.94 -21.71 -27.38
N HIS A 150 37.50 -22.02 -26.21
CA HIS A 150 37.07 -21.44 -24.94
C HIS A 150 37.31 -19.93 -24.87
N ALA A 151 38.45 -19.43 -25.37
CA ALA A 151 38.72 -18.00 -25.44
C ALA A 151 37.73 -17.26 -26.35
N GLY A 152 37.35 -17.89 -27.49
CA GLY A 152 36.31 -17.38 -28.38
C GLY A 152 34.94 -17.31 -27.71
N GLN A 153 34.55 -18.35 -26.95
CA GLN A 153 33.30 -18.37 -26.20
C GLN A 153 33.26 -17.25 -25.15
N LEU A 154 34.33 -17.12 -24.36
CA LEU A 154 34.40 -16.09 -23.33
C LEU A 154 34.31 -14.66 -23.91
N LYS A 155 34.87 -14.44 -25.11
CA LYS A 155 34.76 -13.18 -25.85
C LYS A 155 33.30 -12.89 -26.25
N MET A 156 32.58 -13.89 -26.76
CA MET A 156 31.16 -13.73 -27.09
C MET A 156 30.31 -13.43 -25.84
N ASP A 157 30.58 -14.11 -24.74
CA ASP A 157 29.89 -13.88 -23.47
C ASP A 157 30.16 -12.48 -22.93
N TYR A 158 31.40 -11.99 -23.03
CA TYR A 158 31.78 -10.62 -22.68
C TYR A 158 31.06 -9.57 -23.53
N GLU A 159 31.03 -9.75 -24.85
CA GLU A 159 30.32 -8.83 -25.75
C GLU A 159 28.80 -8.86 -25.53
N SER A 160 28.25 -10.03 -25.19
CA SER A 160 26.84 -10.15 -24.79
C SER A 160 26.56 -9.38 -23.49
N LEU A 161 27.42 -9.54 -22.48
CA LEU A 161 27.28 -8.85 -21.21
C LEU A 161 27.43 -7.33 -21.37
N ARG A 162 28.38 -6.88 -22.21
CA ARG A 162 28.58 -5.47 -22.56
C ARG A 162 27.35 -4.85 -23.22
N ARG A 163 26.71 -5.56 -24.16
CA ARG A 163 25.44 -5.14 -24.76
C ARG A 163 24.31 -5.07 -23.72
N GLY A 164 24.25 -6.06 -22.82
CA GLY A 164 23.31 -6.04 -21.70
C GLY A 164 23.50 -4.83 -20.79
N GLN A 165 24.74 -4.48 -20.47
CA GLN A 165 25.07 -3.31 -19.65
C GLN A 165 24.66 -2.00 -20.34
N SER A 166 24.85 -1.87 -21.65
CA SER A 166 24.37 -0.69 -22.39
C SER A 166 22.85 -0.58 -22.40
N SER A 167 22.13 -1.71 -22.53
CA SER A 167 20.67 -1.75 -22.47
C SER A 167 20.17 -1.32 -21.09
N LEU A 168 20.77 -1.85 -20.03
CA LEU A 168 20.41 -1.50 -18.65
C LEU A 168 20.67 -0.02 -18.35
N GLY A 169 21.74 0.55 -18.90
CA GLY A 169 22.03 1.98 -18.81
C GLY A 169 20.97 2.84 -19.50
N GLN A 170 20.45 2.41 -20.67
CA GLN A 170 19.35 3.08 -21.34
C GLN A 170 18.06 3.01 -20.50
N ASP A 171 17.72 1.83 -19.99
CA ASP A 171 16.53 1.63 -19.15
C ASP A 171 16.58 2.51 -17.88
N LEU A 172 17.74 2.59 -17.23
CA LEU A 172 17.94 3.47 -16.07
C LEU A 172 17.70 4.95 -16.41
N ASN A 173 18.22 5.42 -17.55
CA ASN A 173 18.00 6.80 -17.99
C ASN A 173 16.52 7.08 -18.29
N THR A 174 15.79 6.11 -18.86
CA THR A 174 14.34 6.25 -19.10
C THR A 174 13.57 6.34 -17.78
N LEU A 175 13.90 5.47 -16.81
CA LEU A 175 13.28 5.48 -15.48
C LEU A 175 13.56 6.79 -14.73
N GLN A 176 14.78 7.31 -14.81
CA GLN A 176 15.14 8.59 -14.20
C GLN A 176 14.39 9.76 -14.85
N THR A 177 14.18 9.72 -16.17
CA THR A 177 13.39 10.72 -16.89
C THR A 177 11.91 10.66 -16.49
N GLU A 178 11.32 9.47 -16.39
CA GLU A 178 9.95 9.31 -15.90
C GLU A 178 9.79 9.75 -14.45
N GLN A 179 10.77 9.48 -13.59
CA GLN A 179 10.77 9.95 -12.21
C GLN A 179 10.79 11.48 -12.14
N GLY A 180 11.62 12.15 -12.95
CA GLY A 180 11.62 13.61 -13.07
C GLY A 180 10.27 14.16 -13.53
N ARG A 181 9.63 13.50 -14.50
CA ARG A 181 8.30 13.87 -15.01
C ARG A 181 7.22 13.75 -13.92
N LEU A 182 7.25 12.68 -13.14
CA LEU A 182 6.31 12.47 -12.02
C LEU A 182 6.50 13.51 -10.91
N ILE A 183 7.74 13.83 -10.55
CA ILE A 183 8.06 14.88 -9.56
C ILE A 183 7.49 16.23 -10.02
N GLN A 184 7.65 16.56 -11.31
CA GLN A 184 7.15 17.81 -11.86
C GLN A 184 5.61 17.88 -11.86
N LEU A 185 4.93 16.79 -12.22
CA LEU A 185 3.47 16.71 -12.13
C LEU A 185 2.96 16.86 -10.70
N LEU A 186 3.65 16.25 -9.72
CA LEU A 186 3.29 16.38 -8.31
C LEU A 186 3.48 17.82 -7.81
N SER A 187 4.56 18.48 -8.21
CA SER A 187 4.81 19.89 -7.90
C SER A 187 3.74 20.82 -8.49
N ASP A 188 3.42 20.66 -9.77
CA ASP A 188 2.38 21.45 -10.44
C ASP A 188 1.01 21.24 -9.80
N SER A 189 0.69 19.99 -9.45
CA SER A 189 -0.55 19.66 -8.75
C SER A 189 -0.61 20.31 -7.37
N GLN A 190 0.50 20.34 -6.60
CA GLN A 190 0.54 21.02 -5.31
C GLN A 190 0.30 22.52 -5.46
N ILE A 191 0.93 23.18 -6.44
CA ILE A 191 0.74 24.62 -6.70
C ILE A 191 -0.73 24.89 -7.05
N ASN A 192 -1.33 24.06 -7.91
CA ASN A 192 -2.72 24.22 -8.30
C ASN A 192 -3.67 23.98 -7.12
N MET A 193 -3.42 22.99 -6.26
CA MET A 193 -4.20 22.77 -5.04
C MET A 193 -4.12 23.96 -4.09
N VAL A 194 -2.93 24.54 -3.87
CA VAL A 194 -2.77 25.74 -3.03
C VAL A 194 -3.59 26.91 -3.59
N LYS A 195 -3.59 27.13 -4.91
CA LYS A 195 -4.44 28.16 -5.54
C LYS A 195 -5.93 27.91 -5.30
N VAL A 196 -6.39 26.67 -5.45
CA VAL A 196 -7.79 26.30 -5.19
C VAL A 196 -8.14 26.55 -3.72
N VAL A 197 -7.31 26.10 -2.77
CA VAL A 197 -7.52 26.31 -1.34
C VAL A 197 -7.60 27.79 -1.01
N ASN A 198 -6.70 28.61 -1.55
CA ASN A 198 -6.74 30.07 -1.34
C ASN A 198 -8.03 30.68 -1.91
N SER A 199 -8.44 30.31 -3.13
CA SER A 199 -9.68 30.81 -3.73
C SER A 199 -10.94 30.42 -2.94
N VAL A 200 -10.97 29.20 -2.40
CA VAL A 200 -12.07 28.71 -1.56
C VAL A 200 -12.08 29.44 -0.21
N SER A 201 -10.90 29.67 0.37
CA SER A 201 -10.75 30.47 1.59
C SER A 201 -11.29 31.89 1.40
N ASP A 202 -10.92 32.55 0.29
CA ASP A 202 -11.39 33.89 -0.04
C ASP A 202 -12.92 33.94 -0.25
N ALA A 203 -13.46 32.96 -0.98
CA ALA A 203 -14.91 32.82 -1.19
C ALA A 203 -15.65 32.58 0.13
N LEU A 204 -15.11 31.73 1.02
CA LEU A 204 -15.70 31.45 2.33
C LEU A 204 -15.67 32.69 3.22
N ASN A 205 -14.57 33.44 3.22
CA ASN A 205 -14.43 34.70 3.95
C ASN A 205 -15.43 35.76 3.45
N ALA A 206 -15.64 35.84 2.13
CA ALA A 206 -16.65 36.70 1.53
C ALA A 206 -18.07 36.31 1.98
N MET A 207 -18.42 35.03 1.90
CA MET A 207 -19.71 34.53 2.38
C MET A 207 -19.91 34.76 3.88
N GLN A 208 -18.87 34.56 4.69
CA GLN A 208 -18.94 34.81 6.13
C GLN A 208 -19.18 36.29 6.43
N LYS A 209 -18.56 37.20 5.67
CA LYS A 209 -18.77 38.65 5.80
C LYS A 209 -20.21 39.05 5.46
N GLU A 210 -20.79 38.48 4.40
CA GLU A 210 -22.20 38.72 4.06
C GLU A 210 -23.15 38.16 5.12
N ASN A 211 -22.85 36.98 5.66
CA ASN A 211 -23.68 36.31 6.66
C ASN A 211 -23.63 37.01 8.03
N VAL A 212 -22.49 37.61 8.40
CA VAL A 212 -22.38 38.48 9.60
C VAL A 212 -23.18 39.77 9.41
N GLY A 213 -23.13 40.38 8.23
CA GLY A 213 -23.96 41.55 7.90
C GLY A 213 -25.46 41.24 7.92
N LEU A 214 -25.84 40.07 7.40
CA LEU A 214 -27.23 39.59 7.41
C LEU A 214 -27.69 39.22 8.82
N LYS A 215 -26.85 38.53 9.63
CA LYS A 215 -27.12 38.29 11.06
C LYS A 215 -27.26 39.57 11.86
N ALA A 216 -26.46 40.60 11.58
CA ALA A 216 -26.58 41.89 12.26
C ALA A 216 -27.90 42.60 11.92
N ARG A 217 -28.34 42.55 10.65
CA ARG A 217 -29.65 43.07 10.21
C ARG A 217 -30.81 42.27 10.80
N VAL A 218 -30.74 40.94 10.73
CA VAL A 218 -31.75 40.02 11.30
C VAL A 218 -31.83 40.17 12.82
N LYS A 219 -30.73 40.42 13.53
CA LYS A 219 -30.73 40.70 14.98
C LYS A 219 -31.40 42.04 15.31
N ALA A 220 -31.24 43.05 14.46
CA ALA A 220 -31.94 44.33 14.60
C ALA A 220 -33.45 44.19 14.35
N ASP A 221 -33.85 43.32 13.43
CA ASP A 221 -35.27 43.03 13.14
C ASP A 221 -35.93 42.10 14.17
N LEU A 222 -35.19 41.11 14.73
CA LEU A 222 -35.70 40.22 15.77
C LEU A 222 -35.93 40.91 17.13
N GLN A 223 -35.25 42.02 17.42
CA GLN A 223 -35.53 42.82 18.61
C GLN A 223 -36.86 43.58 18.52
N ARG A 224 -37.53 43.57 17.37
CA ARG A 224 -38.79 44.27 17.11
C ARG A 224 -40.02 43.35 16.99
N ALA A 225 -39.86 42.03 17.08
CA ALA A 225 -40.96 41.07 16.91
C ALA A 225 -41.33 40.36 18.22
N PRO A 226 -42.63 40.18 18.55
CA PRO A 226 -43.02 39.45 19.75
C PRO A 226 -42.85 37.94 19.55
N VAL A 227 -42.22 37.30 20.53
CA VAL A 227 -41.94 35.86 20.55
C VAL A 227 -43.22 35.07 20.80
N ARG A 228 -43.66 34.27 19.81
CA ARG A 228 -44.46 33.07 20.05
C ARG A 228 -43.70 31.88 19.48
N GLY A 229 -43.35 30.97 20.38
CA GLY A 229 -42.60 29.76 20.05
C GLY A 229 -43.35 28.88 19.05
N ALA A 230 -42.70 28.59 17.93
CA ALA A 230 -43.14 27.59 16.99
C ALA A 230 -42.14 26.43 17.00
N ARG A 231 -42.64 25.28 17.42
CA ARG A 231 -42.01 23.96 17.23
C ARG A 231 -41.85 23.76 15.73
N LEU A 232 -40.62 23.60 15.23
CA LEU A 232 -40.36 23.31 13.82
C LEU A 232 -40.89 21.91 13.49
N LYS A 233 -42.12 21.85 12.98
CA LYS A 233 -42.65 20.68 12.29
C LYS A 233 -42.19 20.81 10.84
N GLY A 234 -41.05 20.20 10.53
CA GLY A 234 -40.47 20.20 9.19
C GLY A 234 -41.35 19.40 8.24
N CYS A 235 -42.20 20.09 7.48
CA CYS A 235 -42.72 19.59 6.22
C CYS A 235 -42.01 20.37 5.10
N SER A 236 -40.81 19.95 4.77
CA SER A 236 -40.29 20.21 3.43
C SER A 236 -40.92 19.15 2.53
N ASN A 237 -41.71 19.56 1.53
CA ASN A 237 -42.23 18.70 0.47
C ASN A 237 -41.11 18.15 -0.45
N SER A 238 -39.90 17.99 0.07
CA SER A 238 -38.75 17.43 -0.63
C SER A 238 -38.85 15.91 -0.59
N ARG A 239 -38.70 15.29 -1.76
CA ARG A 239 -38.57 13.83 -1.87
C ARG A 239 -37.36 13.36 -1.04
N PRO A 240 -37.44 12.18 -0.40
CA PRO A 240 -36.37 11.68 0.47
C PRO A 240 -35.11 11.42 -0.36
N ARG A 241 -33.95 11.92 0.08
CA ARG A 241 -32.68 11.74 -0.65
C ARG A 241 -32.06 10.37 -0.43
N ASP A 242 -32.32 9.77 0.72
CA ASP A 242 -31.76 8.50 1.18
C ASP A 242 -32.69 7.85 2.24
N CYS A 243 -32.32 6.67 2.72
CA CYS A 243 -33.04 5.98 3.79
C CYS A 243 -33.04 6.73 5.14
N GLY A 244 -32.08 7.63 5.37
CA GLY A 244 -32.02 8.47 6.56
C GLY A 244 -33.14 9.51 6.59
N ASP A 245 -33.41 10.16 5.46
CA ASP A 245 -34.56 11.06 5.31
C ASP A 245 -35.89 10.31 5.52
N LEU A 246 -36.01 9.09 4.96
CA LEU A 246 -37.18 8.23 5.17
C LEU A 246 -37.35 7.88 6.66
N TYR A 247 -36.27 7.51 7.34
CA TYR A 247 -36.28 7.23 8.76
C TYR A 247 -36.64 8.47 9.59
N ALA A 248 -36.11 9.64 9.26
CA ALA A 248 -36.47 10.90 9.91
C ALA A 248 -37.96 11.25 9.71
N SER A 249 -38.55 10.88 8.57
CA SER A 249 -39.98 11.05 8.28
C SER A 249 -40.91 10.09 9.05
N GLY A 250 -40.34 9.12 9.77
CA GLY A 250 -41.08 8.17 10.60
C GLY A 250 -41.18 6.75 10.03
N GLN A 251 -40.54 6.46 8.89
CA GLN A 251 -40.47 5.09 8.35
C GLN A 251 -39.59 4.22 9.25
N ARG A 252 -40.05 3.01 9.57
CA ARG A 252 -39.38 2.10 10.53
C ARG A 252 -39.25 0.66 10.05
N GLU A 253 -39.84 0.33 8.90
CA GLU A 253 -39.82 -1.03 8.36
C GLU A 253 -38.65 -1.19 7.38
N ASP A 254 -37.98 -2.33 7.45
CA ASP A 254 -36.97 -2.68 6.45
C ASP A 254 -37.65 -2.99 5.13
N GLY A 255 -37.07 -2.57 4.01
CA GLY A 255 -37.66 -2.86 2.71
C GLY A 255 -37.13 -2.00 1.58
N ILE A 256 -37.80 -2.11 0.43
CA ILE A 256 -37.43 -1.35 -0.77
C ILE A 256 -38.15 0.01 -0.74
N TYR A 257 -37.37 1.08 -0.88
CA TYR A 257 -37.88 2.43 -0.97
C TYR A 257 -37.32 3.16 -2.19
N SER A 258 -38.04 4.19 -2.64
CA SER A 258 -37.55 5.10 -3.68
C SER A 258 -36.87 6.31 -3.03
N VAL A 259 -35.63 6.57 -3.45
CA VAL A 259 -34.81 7.69 -2.97
C VAL A 259 -34.43 8.59 -4.13
N PHE A 260 -34.19 9.86 -3.84
CA PHE A 260 -33.96 10.92 -4.84
C PHE A 260 -32.71 11.74 -4.49
N PRO A 261 -31.50 11.19 -4.73
CA PRO A 261 -30.25 11.91 -4.47
C PRO A 261 -30.14 13.18 -5.32
N VAL A 262 -29.31 14.13 -4.85
CA VAL A 262 -29.15 15.46 -5.48
C VAL A 262 -28.79 15.38 -6.97
N HIS A 263 -27.92 14.45 -7.34
CA HIS A 263 -27.45 14.28 -8.72
C HIS A 263 -28.29 13.28 -9.54
N HIS A 264 -29.33 12.68 -8.95
CA HIS A 264 -30.23 11.73 -9.60
C HIS A 264 -31.71 12.10 -9.30
N PRO A 265 -32.24 13.18 -9.89
CA PRO A 265 -33.57 13.72 -9.57
C PRO A 265 -34.73 12.82 -10.01
N THR A 266 -34.49 11.87 -10.92
CA THR A 266 -35.46 10.82 -11.30
C THR A 266 -35.66 9.80 -10.18
N GLY A 267 -34.68 9.68 -9.28
CA GLY A 267 -34.65 8.69 -8.21
C GLY A 267 -34.44 7.26 -8.71
N PHE A 268 -34.21 6.36 -7.76
CA PHE A 268 -34.10 4.93 -7.97
C PHE A 268 -34.46 4.18 -6.69
N GLN A 269 -34.61 2.86 -6.80
CA GLN A 269 -34.96 2.00 -5.67
C GLN A 269 -33.73 1.53 -4.92
N VAL A 270 -33.82 1.47 -3.60
CA VAL A 270 -32.78 0.97 -2.69
C VAL A 270 -33.41 0.10 -1.61
N TYR A 271 -32.62 -0.79 -1.01
CA TYR A 271 -33.01 -1.46 0.21
C TYR A 271 -32.63 -0.58 1.40
N CYS A 272 -33.62 -0.21 2.21
CA CYS A 272 -33.41 0.48 3.47
C CYS A 272 -33.45 -0.51 4.62
N ASP A 273 -32.39 -0.49 5.43
CA ASP A 273 -32.38 -1.11 6.75
C ASP A 273 -32.71 -0.03 7.80
N MET A 274 -33.92 -0.13 8.33
CA MET A 274 -34.52 0.74 9.33
C MET A 274 -34.43 0.15 10.75
N THR A 275 -33.91 -1.06 10.92
CA THR A 275 -33.87 -1.77 12.20
C THR A 275 -32.47 -1.86 12.80
N THR A 276 -31.46 -2.17 12.00
CA THR A 276 -30.07 -2.37 12.46
C THR A 276 -29.42 -1.05 12.86
N ASP A 277 -28.69 -1.04 13.98
CA ASP A 277 -27.87 0.09 14.43
C ASP A 277 -28.57 1.46 14.34
N ARG A 278 -29.79 1.52 14.87
CA ARG A 278 -30.67 2.71 14.89
C ARG A 278 -31.30 3.09 13.55
N GLY A 279 -31.16 2.27 12.52
CA GLY A 279 -31.86 2.37 11.25
C GLY A 279 -31.50 3.57 10.38
N GLY A 280 -32.14 3.67 9.23
CA GLY A 280 -31.90 4.72 8.23
C GLY A 280 -30.73 4.41 7.30
N TRP A 281 -30.29 3.15 7.25
CA TRP A 281 -29.18 2.70 6.42
C TRP A 281 -29.64 2.46 4.99
N THR A 282 -28.93 3.03 4.03
CA THR A 282 -29.09 2.71 2.61
C THR A 282 -28.10 1.61 2.27
N VAL A 283 -28.59 0.41 1.93
CA VAL A 283 -27.73 -0.71 1.58
C VAL A 283 -27.22 -0.53 0.16
N ILE A 284 -25.91 -0.30 0.03
CA ILE A 284 -25.23 -0.11 -1.27
C ILE A 284 -24.63 -1.40 -1.83
N GLN A 285 -24.40 -2.40 -0.97
CA GLN A 285 -23.88 -3.70 -1.34
C GLN A 285 -24.34 -4.75 -0.31
N ARG A 286 -24.69 -5.95 -0.78
CA ARG A 286 -25.07 -7.09 0.09
C ARG A 286 -24.48 -8.40 -0.45
N ARG A 287 -23.96 -9.23 0.46
CA ARG A 287 -23.52 -10.62 0.23
C ARG A 287 -24.20 -11.53 1.25
N GLU A 288 -24.71 -12.68 0.81
CA GLU A 288 -25.39 -13.63 1.68
C GLU A 288 -25.25 -15.09 1.24
N ASP A 289 -25.45 -15.39 -0.04
CA ASP A 289 -25.59 -16.76 -0.54
C ASP A 289 -24.72 -17.09 -1.76
N GLY A 290 -24.02 -16.08 -2.31
CA GLY A 290 -23.22 -16.24 -3.53
C GLY A 290 -24.02 -16.37 -4.82
N SER A 291 -25.32 -16.03 -4.81
CA SER A 291 -26.19 -16.08 -5.99
C SER A 291 -25.79 -15.10 -7.10
N VAL A 292 -25.01 -14.07 -6.79
CA VAL A 292 -24.57 -13.06 -7.76
C VAL A 292 -23.05 -13.07 -7.92
N ASN A 293 -22.59 -13.15 -9.17
CA ASN A 293 -21.16 -13.01 -9.47
C ASN A 293 -20.71 -11.53 -9.35
N PHE A 294 -19.73 -11.27 -8.48
CA PHE A 294 -19.09 -9.96 -8.28
C PHE A 294 -17.79 -9.78 -9.09
N PHE A 295 -17.28 -10.83 -9.75
CA PHE A 295 -16.16 -10.69 -10.68
C PHE A 295 -16.69 -10.15 -12.02
N ARG A 296 -16.80 -8.82 -12.12
CA ARG A 296 -17.34 -8.08 -13.27
C ARG A 296 -16.44 -6.92 -13.70
N GLY A 297 -16.63 -6.45 -14.93
CA GLY A 297 -15.93 -5.28 -15.47
C GLY A 297 -16.46 -3.95 -14.92
N TRP A 298 -15.73 -2.87 -15.21
CA TRP A 298 -16.02 -1.51 -14.72
C TRP A 298 -17.46 -1.05 -14.98
N GLU A 299 -17.98 -1.28 -16.18
CA GLU A 299 -19.33 -0.83 -16.55
C GLU A 299 -20.41 -1.42 -15.63
N SER A 300 -20.29 -2.68 -15.22
CA SER A 300 -21.25 -3.27 -14.28
C SER A 300 -21.19 -2.60 -12.90
N TYR A 301 -19.99 -2.25 -12.42
CA TYR A 301 -19.83 -1.53 -11.15
C TYR A 301 -20.30 -0.07 -11.22
N ARG A 302 -20.31 0.53 -12.42
CA ARG A 302 -20.86 1.88 -12.63
C ARG A 302 -22.39 1.87 -12.62
N GLU A 303 -23.02 0.89 -13.25
CA GLU A 303 -24.48 0.83 -13.45
C GLU A 303 -25.25 0.11 -12.33
N GLY A 304 -24.57 -0.68 -11.49
CA GLY A 304 -25.22 -1.56 -10.54
C GLY A 304 -25.50 -2.96 -11.12
N PHE A 305 -25.54 -3.97 -10.25
CA PHE A 305 -25.94 -5.33 -10.63
C PHE A 305 -26.48 -6.14 -9.45
N GLY A 306 -27.25 -7.20 -9.76
CA GLY A 306 -27.89 -8.06 -8.76
C GLY A 306 -29.34 -7.69 -8.51
N LYS A 307 -29.89 -8.10 -7.36
CA LYS A 307 -31.26 -7.78 -6.95
C LYS A 307 -31.25 -7.10 -5.59
N ILE A 308 -31.90 -5.96 -5.48
CA ILE A 308 -31.95 -5.14 -4.25
C ILE A 308 -32.52 -5.92 -3.04
N THR A 309 -33.35 -6.95 -3.28
CA THR A 309 -33.88 -7.84 -2.24
C THR A 309 -32.92 -8.94 -1.78
N GLY A 310 -31.77 -9.11 -2.44
CA GLY A 310 -30.76 -10.12 -2.15
C GLY A 310 -29.35 -9.58 -2.41
N GLU A 311 -28.45 -10.39 -2.97
CA GLU A 311 -27.11 -9.92 -3.32
C GLU A 311 -27.12 -8.88 -4.44
N HIS A 312 -26.46 -7.75 -4.21
CA HIS A 312 -26.35 -6.68 -5.20
C HIS A 312 -25.19 -5.73 -4.94
N TRP A 313 -24.88 -4.94 -5.96
CA TRP A 313 -24.11 -3.71 -5.96
C TRP A 313 -25.02 -2.61 -6.53
N LEU A 314 -25.25 -1.55 -5.76
CA LEU A 314 -26.16 -0.45 -6.11
C LEU A 314 -25.59 0.44 -7.21
#